data_AF-A0A2E8CHJ1-F1
#
_entry.id   AF-A0A2E8CHJ1-F1
#
_cell.length_a   1.000
_cell.length_b   1.000
_cell.length_c   1.000
_cell.angle_alpha   90.00
_cell.angle_beta   90.00
_cell.angle_gamma   90.00
#
_symmetry.space_group_name_H-M   'P 1'
#
loop_
_entity.id
_entity.type
_entity.pdbx_description
1 polymer ?
#
loop_
_entity_poly.entity_id
_entity_poly.type
_entity_poly.pdbx_seq_one_letter_code
_entity_poly.pdbx_strand_id
1 'polypeptide(L)'
;MAAGRVYLRGEKPGDDPTLEARGERAAQYLSSQIDRMTYFEDNGLVHWLQEAASPSVFLLDNHADIEAGVLQFHQRLKKAIPVMSLVRSPRPGALAETNQAMHLGFVDA
;
A
#
# COMPACT_ATOMS: atom_id res chain seq x y z
N MET A 1 -32.38 -25.36 -26.26
CA MET A 1 -31.64 -24.64 -27.32
C MET A 1 -32.02 -23.18 -27.23
N ALA A 2 -31.14 -22.30 -26.73
CA ALA A 2 -31.43 -20.87 -26.64
C ALA A 2 -31.20 -20.22 -28.00
N ALA A 3 -32.25 -19.62 -28.56
CA ALA A 3 -32.24 -18.98 -29.86
C ALA A 3 -31.28 -17.78 -29.88
N GLY A 4 -30.30 -17.81 -30.78
CA GLY A 4 -29.45 -16.66 -31.06
C GLY A 4 -30.28 -15.52 -31.63
N ARG A 5 -30.34 -14.39 -30.92
CA ARG A 5 -31.00 -13.17 -31.39
C ARG A 5 -30.06 -12.51 -32.42
N VAL A 6 -30.48 -12.51 -33.68
CA VAL A 6 -29.82 -11.78 -34.76
C VAL A 6 -30.27 -10.32 -34.68
N TYR A 7 -29.33 -9.40 -34.45
CA TYR A 7 -29.61 -7.97 -34.47
C TYR A 7 -30.01 -7.54 -35.88
N LEU A 8 -31.24 -7.08 -36.05
CA LEU A 8 -31.69 -6.47 -37.30
C LEU A 8 -31.02 -5.09 -37.44
N ARG A 9 -30.52 -4.84 -38.66
CA ARG A 9 -29.77 -3.65 -39.10
C ARG A 9 -30.37 -2.35 -38.55
N GLY A 10 -29.86 -1.86 -37.41
CA GLY A 10 -30.30 -0.61 -36.79
C GLY A 10 -29.92 -0.44 -35.32
N GLU A 11 -29.90 -1.52 -34.52
CA GLU A 11 -29.50 -1.45 -33.11
C GLU A 11 -27.98 -1.60 -32.97
N LYS A 12 -27.32 -0.62 -32.33
CA LYS A 12 -25.90 -0.77 -31.99
C LYS A 12 -25.79 -1.69 -30.77
N PRO A 13 -24.68 -2.43 -30.60
CA PRO A 13 -24.49 -3.30 -29.43
C PRO A 13 -24.66 -2.60 -28.06
N GLY A 14 -24.48 -1.28 -28.00
CA GLY A 14 -24.71 -0.47 -26.79
C GLY A 14 -26.17 -0.09 -26.54
N ASP A 15 -27.09 -0.34 -27.47
CA ASP A 15 -28.52 -0.06 -27.28
C ASP A 15 -29.26 -1.25 -26.63
N ASP A 16 -28.59 -2.40 -26.45
CA ASP A 16 -29.14 -3.56 -25.74
C ASP A 16 -28.79 -3.50 -24.24
N PRO A 17 -29.73 -3.14 -23.37
CA PRO A 17 -29.47 -2.96 -21.93
C PRO A 17 -29.01 -4.24 -21.25
N THR A 18 -29.22 -5.41 -21.86
CA THR A 18 -28.74 -6.68 -21.33
C THR A 18 -27.28 -6.96 -21.66
N LEU A 19 -26.76 -6.46 -22.78
CA LEU A 19 -25.35 -6.56 -23.12
C LEU A 19 -24.51 -5.56 -22.32
N GLU A 20 -24.98 -4.32 -22.16
CA GLU A 20 -24.32 -3.33 -21.30
C GLU A 20 -24.22 -3.83 -19.86
N ALA A 21 -25.32 -4.33 -19.28
CA ALA A 21 -25.32 -4.91 -17.93
C ALA A 21 -24.38 -6.12 -17.78
N ARG A 22 -24.15 -6.90 -18.85
CA ARG A 22 -23.17 -8.00 -18.84
C ARG A 22 -21.73 -7.47 -18.92
N GLY A 23 -21.49 -6.45 -19.73
CA GLY A 23 -20.20 -5.77 -19.84
C GLY A 23 -19.79 -5.13 -18.52
N GLU A 24 -20.70 -4.41 -17.87
CA GLU A 24 -20.47 -3.80 -16.56
C GLU A 24 -20.12 -4.84 -15.50
N ARG A 25 -20.87 -5.95 -15.44
CA ARG A 25 -20.57 -7.06 -14.50
C ARG A 25 -19.20 -7.68 -14.78
N ALA A 26 -18.83 -7.86 -16.04
CA ALA A 26 -17.51 -8.38 -16.40
C ALA A 26 -16.38 -7.40 -16.01
N ALA A 27 -16.58 -6.10 -16.21
CA ALA A 27 -15.63 -5.07 -15.82
C ALA A 27 -15.47 -4.99 -14.30
N GLN A 28 -16.56 -5.02 -13.54
CA GLN A 28 -16.54 -5.06 -12.07
C GLN A 28 -15.83 -6.32 -11.55
N TYR A 29 -16.14 -7.48 -12.15
CA TYR A 29 -15.45 -8.73 -11.81
C TYR A 29 -13.95 -8.62 -12.06
N LEU A 30 -13.54 -8.19 -13.25
CA LEU A 30 -12.11 -8.07 -13.58
C LEU A 30 -11.40 -7.06 -12.69
N SER A 31 -11.99 -5.89 -12.44
CA SER A 31 -11.45 -4.90 -11.49
C SER A 31 -11.22 -5.51 -10.12
N SER A 32 -12.22 -6.22 -9.58
CA SER A 32 -12.10 -6.89 -8.28
C SER A 32 -11.00 -7.95 -8.24
N GLN A 33 -10.74 -8.63 -9.36
CA GLN A 33 -9.66 -9.62 -9.45
C GLN A 33 -8.30 -8.95 -9.50
N ILE A 34 -8.16 -7.85 -10.26
CA ILE A 34 -6.94 -7.05 -10.29
C ILE A 34 -6.64 -6.52 -8.90
N ASP A 35 -7.60 -5.86 -8.25
CA ASP A 35 -7.43 -5.32 -6.89
C ASP A 35 -7.00 -6.40 -5.90
N ARG A 36 -7.60 -7.59 -5.99
CA ARG A 36 -7.24 -8.75 -5.16
C ARG A 36 -5.81 -9.21 -5.43
N MET A 37 -5.40 -9.32 -6.70
CA MET A 37 -4.05 -9.75 -7.05
C MET A 37 -3.00 -8.73 -6.61
N THR A 38 -3.23 -7.45 -6.89
CA THR A 38 -2.36 -6.34 -6.47
C THR A 38 -2.21 -6.32 -4.95
N TYR A 39 -3.31 -6.53 -4.20
CA TYR A 39 -3.22 -6.66 -2.75
C TYR A 39 -2.25 -7.77 -2.31
N PHE A 40 -2.32 -8.95 -2.91
CA PHE A 40 -1.41 -10.05 -2.54
C PHE A 40 0.05 -9.75 -2.92
N GLU A 41 0.27 -9.13 -4.07
CA GLU A 41 1.60 -8.69 -4.51
C GLU A 41 2.20 -7.67 -3.54
N ASP A 42 1.45 -6.61 -3.21
CA ASP A 42 1.88 -5.57 -2.27
C ASP A 42 2.20 -6.15 -0.89
N ASN A 43 1.39 -7.10 -0.39
CA ASN A 43 1.68 -7.77 0.88
C ASN A 43 2.96 -8.61 0.81
N GLY A 44 3.19 -9.30 -0.31
CA GLY A 44 4.44 -10.04 -0.54
C GLY A 44 5.65 -9.13 -0.52
N LEU A 45 5.60 -8.00 -1.24
CA LEU A 45 6.66 -7.00 -1.28
C LEU A 45 6.98 -6.45 0.12
N VAL A 46 5.96 -6.09 0.90
CA VAL A 46 6.16 -5.60 2.28
C VAL A 46 6.79 -6.67 3.17
N HIS A 47 6.32 -7.92 3.07
CA HIS A 47 6.85 -9.01 3.87
C HIS A 47 8.32 -9.30 3.56
N TRP A 48 8.67 -9.42 2.28
CA TRP A 48 10.05 -9.64 1.87
C TRP A 48 10.96 -8.46 2.22
N LEU A 49 10.45 -7.23 2.15
CA LEU A 49 11.20 -6.05 2.59
C LEU A 49 11.51 -6.12 4.09
N GLN A 50 10.56 -6.56 4.92
CA GLN A 50 10.77 -6.75 6.35
C GLN A 50 11.78 -7.85 6.65
N GLU A 51 11.73 -8.97 5.93
CA GLU A 51 12.69 -10.06 6.08
C GLU A 51 14.11 -9.65 5.65
N ALA A 52 14.21 -8.86 4.59
CA ALA A 52 15.48 -8.36 4.06
C ALA A 52 16.09 -7.24 4.92
N ALA A 53 15.30 -6.57 5.77
CA ALA A 53 15.72 -5.45 6.60
C ALA A 53 16.66 -5.88 7.75
N SER A 54 17.84 -6.37 7.39
CA SER A 54 19.00 -6.39 8.27
C SER A 54 19.63 -4.98 8.28
N PRO A 55 19.87 -4.38 9.46
CA PRO A 55 20.27 -2.98 9.58
C PRO A 55 21.63 -2.62 8.94
N SER A 56 22.40 -3.59 8.42
CA SER A 56 23.69 -3.34 7.78
C SER A 56 23.65 -3.14 6.26
N VAL A 57 22.58 -3.55 5.58
CA VAL A 57 22.53 -3.57 4.09
C VAL A 57 21.77 -2.37 3.52
N PHE A 58 20.82 -1.82 4.26
CA PHE A 58 20.06 -0.63 3.86
C PHE A 58 20.71 0.62 4.42
N LEU A 59 21.35 1.39 3.54
CA LEU A 59 21.82 2.73 3.86
C LEU A 59 20.61 3.59 4.24
N LEU A 60 20.67 4.19 5.43
CA LEU A 60 19.70 5.19 5.87
C LEU A 60 19.81 6.38 4.89
N ASP A 61 18.67 6.81 4.35
CA ASP A 61 18.49 8.02 3.53
C ASP A 61 18.69 7.91 2.00
N ASN A 62 18.70 6.71 1.41
CA ASN A 62 18.65 6.53 -0.04
C ASN A 62 17.21 6.34 -0.56
N HIS A 63 16.48 7.43 -0.81
CA HIS A 63 15.18 7.40 -1.48
C HIS A 63 15.26 8.05 -2.86
N ALA A 64 14.56 7.48 -3.85
CA ALA A 64 14.38 8.11 -5.15
C ALA A 64 13.34 9.25 -5.09
N ASP A 65 13.36 10.16 -6.07
CA ASP A 65 12.40 11.29 -6.12
C ASP A 65 10.93 10.84 -6.11
N ILE A 66 10.63 9.68 -6.74
CA ILE A 66 9.29 9.10 -6.76
C ILE A 66 8.81 8.62 -5.38
N GLU A 67 9.73 8.43 -4.43
CA GLU A 67 9.45 7.96 -3.07
C GLU A 67 9.30 9.11 -2.08
N ALA A 68 9.22 10.37 -2.55
CA ALA A 68 9.06 11.54 -1.69
C ALA A 68 7.85 11.42 -0.73
N GLY A 69 6.78 10.73 -1.15
CA GLY A 69 5.63 10.45 -0.29
C GLY A 69 5.95 9.52 0.88
N VAL A 70 6.77 8.48 0.64
CA VAL A 70 7.26 7.53 1.66
C VAL A 70 8.15 8.26 2.67
N LEU A 71 9.08 9.09 2.17
CA LEU A 71 9.92 9.91 3.02
C LEU A 71 9.09 10.85 3.91
N GLN A 72 8.12 11.56 3.35
CA GLN A 72 7.23 12.43 4.11
C GLN A 72 6.43 11.66 5.18
N PHE A 73 5.95 10.46 4.85
CA PHE A 73 5.25 9.59 5.79
C PHE A 73 6.17 9.20 6.97
N HIS A 74 7.39 8.73 6.70
CA HIS A 74 8.38 8.41 7.74
C HIS A 74 8.72 9.62 8.61
N GLN A 75 8.88 10.80 8.01
CA GLN A 75 9.14 12.03 8.77
C GLN A 75 7.97 12.39 9.70
N ARG A 76 6.71 12.21 9.25
CA ARG A 76 5.53 12.43 10.10
C ARG A 76 5.46 11.42 11.24
N LEU A 77 5.79 10.15 10.98
CA LEU A 77 5.90 9.10 12.01
C LEU A 77 6.95 9.46 13.05
N LYS A 78 8.17 9.84 12.64
CA LYS A 78 9.25 10.25 13.54
C LYS A 78 8.88 11.47 14.40
N LYS A 79 8.05 12.39 13.90
CA LYS A 79 7.53 13.51 14.70
C LYS A 79 6.49 13.06 15.74
N ALA A 80 5.61 12.14 15.37
CA ALA A 80 4.57 11.63 16.26
C ALA A 80 5.10 10.62 17.29
N ILE A 81 6.11 9.84 16.91
CA ILE A 81 6.73 8.76 17.69
C ILE A 81 8.26 8.94 17.63
N PRO A 82 8.82 9.90 18.41
CA PRO A 82 10.24 10.28 18.36
C PRO A 82 11.22 9.11 18.45
N VAL A 83 10.90 8.06 19.19
CA VAL A 83 11.78 6.89 19.37
C VAL A 83 12.11 6.19 18.05
N MET A 84 11.27 6.35 17.01
CA MET A 84 11.54 5.84 15.65
C MET A 84 12.73 6.52 14.95
N SER A 85 13.26 7.60 15.52
CA SER A 85 14.45 8.28 15.00
C SER A 85 15.76 7.66 15.50
N LEU A 86 15.69 6.75 16.49
CA LEU A 86 16.88 6.10 17.02
C LEU A 86 17.41 5.06 16.03
N VAL A 87 18.73 5.10 15.80
CA VAL A 87 19.42 4.10 14.98
C VAL A 87 19.40 2.72 15.63
N ARG A 88 19.39 2.67 16.97
CA ARG A 88 19.32 1.44 17.75
C ARG A 88 18.04 1.40 18.55
N SER A 89 17.44 0.22 18.61
CA SER A 89 16.27 -0.02 19.46
C SER A 89 16.61 0.29 20.93
N PRO A 90 15.70 0.93 21.69
CA PRO A 90 15.84 1.07 23.14
C PRO A 90 15.99 -0.27 23.84
N ARG A 91 16.44 -0.23 25.10
CA ARG A 91 16.45 -1.43 25.96
C ARG A 91 15.05 -2.03 26.06
N PRO A 92 14.91 -3.38 26.13
CA PRO A 92 13.62 -4.02 26.32
C PRO A 92 12.86 -3.41 27.51
N GLY A 93 11.58 -3.10 27.30
CA GLY A 93 10.73 -2.46 28.31
C GLY A 93 10.83 -0.93 28.41
N ALA A 94 11.83 -0.29 27.77
CA ALA A 94 12.06 1.16 27.88
C ALA A 94 11.39 1.99 26.76
N LEU A 95 10.64 1.37 25.84
CA LEU A 95 10.13 2.03 24.63
C LEU A 95 9.28 3.28 24.95
N ALA A 96 8.28 3.12 25.83
CA ALA A 96 7.34 4.20 26.17
C ALA A 96 8.04 5.35 26.92
N GLU A 97 8.87 5.01 27.91
CA GLU A 97 9.67 5.96 28.67
C GLU A 97 10.61 6.76 27.76
N THR A 98 11.35 6.07 26.88
CA THR A 98 12.28 6.70 25.93
C THR A 98 11.54 7.62 24.97
N ASN A 99 10.42 7.16 24.41
CA ASN A 99 9.61 7.98 23.50
C ASN A 99 9.06 9.24 24.20
N GLN A 100 8.63 9.12 25.45
CA GLN A 100 8.12 10.26 26.24
C GLN A 100 9.23 11.24 26.59
N ALA A 101 10.41 10.77 27.01
CA ALA A 101 11.57 11.61 27.29
C ALA A 101 11.98 12.43 26.06
N MET A 102 12.06 11.78 24.89
CA MET A 102 12.35 12.45 23.62
C MET A 102 11.29 13.48 23.23
N HIS A 103 10.02 13.25 23.57
CA HIS A 103 8.94 14.21 23.32
C HIS A 103 9.04 15.46 24.20
N LEU A 104 9.57 15.30 25.42
CA LEU A 104 9.77 16.38 26.39
C LEU A 104 11.12 17.12 26.19
N GLY A 105 11.94 16.70 25.22
CA GLY A 105 13.25 17.29 24.94
C GLY A 105 14.38 16.81 25.87
N PHE A 106 14.15 15.76 26.67
CA PHE A 106 15.21 15.11 27.43
C PHE A 106 15.85 14.03 26.56
N VAL A 107 17.10 14.25 26.17
CA VAL A 107 17.90 13.26 25.44
C VAL A 107 19.19 13.07 26.22
N ASP A 108 19.28 11.99 26.99
CA ASP A 108 20.59 11.49 27.42
C ASP A 108 21.24 10.83 26.20
N ALA A 109 22.33 11.42 25.75
CA ALA A 109 23.14 10.96 24.63
C ALA A 109 23.89 9.66 24.94
#